data_AF-A0A098G3R6-F1
#
_entry.id   AF-A0A098G3R6-F1
#
_cell.length_a   1.000
_cell.length_b   1.000
_cell.length_c   1.000
_cell.angle_alpha   90.00
_cell.angle_beta   90.00
_cell.angle_gamma   90.00
#
_symmetry.space_group_name_H-M   'P 1'
#
loop_
_entity.id
_entity.type
_entity.pdbx_description
1 polymer ?
#
loop_
_entity_poly.entity_id
_entity_poly.type
_entity_poly.pdbx_seq_one_letter_code
_entity_poly.pdbx_strand_id
1 'polypeptide(L)'
;MSRFKVVLLGVEQTGKTTMSQKLRGLPISKEYRTTIGVDFNTIKVPNHNGIDNIHVALWDTPSDHRYKSMNTVALSNVDLGIYCIDLSQEITKETLISIKSDINELQTRSPNAQLILVGTKNDITLPNALETVSQKLAEVPFKKIISTSSHVNEGLDDLYDYLISWSHNKYIQEQIKFYKEKNQINGILHARNLSNPNSELYQALDNLYHQSKDLDAPKSKALGDLTTHLMFSLLDIQVADKMGAINSFVQQSDELLHGRHSGILNTILVIATSAAVTVIAALIGFGIGFALGSWSGPGAFFTGLLAGCTSAIAVAGSSSVLGLATLSYSAYHFFKPSPTAEAVSDLAEKAKASTFVAPN
;
A
#
# COMPACT_ATOMS: atom_id res chain seq x y z
N MET A 1 -9.18 -6.54 -10.21
CA MET A 1 -8.80 -7.14 -8.91
C MET A 1 -7.39 -7.68 -9.04
N SER A 2 -6.45 -7.15 -8.27
CA SER A 2 -5.06 -7.63 -8.27
C SER A 2 -4.87 -8.67 -7.16
N ARG A 3 -4.31 -9.82 -7.52
CA ARG A 3 -4.17 -10.95 -6.60
C ARG A 3 -2.73 -11.43 -6.60
N PHE A 4 -2.09 -11.33 -5.44
CA PHE A 4 -0.70 -11.74 -5.24
C PHE A 4 -0.62 -13.07 -4.55
N LYS A 5 0.05 -14.03 -5.18
CA LYS A 5 0.24 -15.38 -4.66
C LYS A 5 1.44 -15.44 -3.71
N VAL A 6 1.14 -15.77 -2.47
CA VAL A 6 2.11 -15.97 -1.39
C VAL A 6 2.12 -17.43 -1.00
N VAL A 7 3.29 -18.06 -1.00
CA VAL A 7 3.43 -19.48 -0.65
C VAL A 7 4.17 -19.65 0.67
N LEU A 8 3.66 -20.52 1.54
CA LEU A 8 4.32 -20.91 2.77
C LEU A 8 5.21 -22.13 2.50
N LEU A 9 6.49 -22.03 2.85
CA LEU A 9 7.51 -23.07 2.71
C LEU A 9 8.15 -23.37 4.06
N GLY A 10 8.74 -24.55 4.19
CA GLY A 10 9.42 -24.98 5.41
C GLY A 10 9.16 -26.44 5.72
N VAL A 11 10.05 -27.03 6.50
CA VAL A 11 9.99 -28.43 6.93
C VAL A 11 8.70 -28.72 7.71
N GLU A 12 8.34 -29.99 7.87
CA GLU A 12 7.24 -30.41 8.73
C GLU A 12 7.32 -29.80 10.13
N GLN A 13 6.16 -29.54 10.73
CA GLN A 13 6.01 -29.05 12.11
C GLN A 13 6.64 -27.68 12.43
N THR A 14 7.04 -26.91 11.41
CA THR A 14 7.49 -25.51 11.59
C THR A 14 6.35 -24.52 11.88
N GLY A 15 5.08 -24.95 11.89
CA GLY A 15 3.95 -24.09 12.28
C GLY A 15 3.32 -23.25 11.16
N LYS A 16 3.61 -23.54 9.88
CA LYS A 16 3.02 -22.87 8.70
C LYS A 16 1.49 -22.76 8.75
N THR A 17 0.81 -23.89 8.95
CA THR A 17 -0.65 -23.95 8.98
C THR A 17 -1.24 -23.18 10.16
N THR A 18 -0.62 -23.27 11.33
CA THR A 18 -1.05 -22.52 12.53
C THR A 18 -0.88 -21.01 12.31
N MET A 19 0.25 -20.59 11.74
CA MET A 19 0.50 -19.20 11.37
C MET A 19 -0.50 -18.70 10.33
N SER A 20 -0.79 -19.48 9.28
CA SER A 20 -1.77 -19.13 8.26
C SER A 20 -3.20 -19.02 8.82
N GLN A 21 -3.57 -19.87 9.79
CA GLN A 21 -4.83 -19.78 10.52
C GLN A 21 -4.89 -18.50 11.36
N LYS A 22 -3.82 -18.17 12.08
CA LYS A 22 -3.76 -16.97 12.91
C LYS A 22 -3.81 -15.67 12.12
N LEU A 23 -3.11 -15.59 10.99
CA LEU A 23 -3.21 -14.45 10.07
C LEU A 23 -4.63 -14.26 9.50
N ARG A 24 -5.48 -15.30 9.54
CA ARG A 24 -6.90 -15.24 9.17
C ARG A 24 -7.82 -14.90 10.34
N GLY A 25 -7.31 -14.79 11.57
CA GLY A 25 -8.13 -14.70 12.77
C GLY A 25 -8.89 -15.99 13.11
N LEU A 26 -8.47 -17.14 12.58
CA LEU A 26 -9.10 -18.44 12.86
C LEU A 26 -8.57 -19.04 14.17
N PRO A 27 -9.40 -19.83 14.88
CA PRO A 27 -8.96 -20.55 16.08
C PRO A 27 -7.91 -21.62 15.73
N ILE A 28 -6.98 -21.85 16.67
CA ILE A 28 -5.96 -22.91 16.54
C ILE A 28 -6.57 -24.25 16.96
N SER A 29 -6.37 -25.27 16.12
CA SER A 29 -6.61 -26.67 16.52
C SER A 29 -5.51 -27.14 17.49
N LYS A 30 -5.89 -27.78 18.60
CA LYS A 30 -4.94 -28.41 19.54
C LYS A 30 -4.36 -29.72 19.02
N GLU A 31 -5.01 -30.38 18.05
CA GLU A 31 -4.50 -31.60 17.43
C GLU A 31 -3.63 -31.26 16.22
N TYR A 32 -2.39 -31.77 16.22
CA TYR A 32 -1.54 -31.74 15.03
C TYR A 32 -2.12 -32.68 13.96
N ARG A 33 -2.21 -32.17 12.73
CA ARG A 33 -2.53 -32.95 11.54
C ARG A 33 -1.58 -32.53 10.43
N THR A 34 -0.89 -33.49 9.81
CA THR A 34 -0.06 -33.21 8.63
C THR A 34 -0.92 -32.64 7.52
N THR A 35 -0.47 -31.54 6.91
CA THR A 35 -1.18 -30.89 5.81
C THR A 35 -1.12 -31.77 4.56
N ILE A 36 -2.26 -32.37 4.21
CA ILE A 36 -2.43 -33.18 2.99
C ILE A 36 -3.03 -32.26 1.93
N GLY A 37 -2.24 -31.94 0.91
CA GLY A 37 -2.62 -31.03 -0.16
C GLY A 37 -2.48 -29.54 0.18
N VAL A 38 -2.86 -28.69 -0.78
CA VAL A 38 -2.68 -27.24 -0.67
C VAL A 38 -3.96 -26.59 -0.15
N ASP A 39 -3.89 -25.86 0.96
CA ASP A 39 -4.99 -24.99 1.40
C ASP A 39 -4.82 -23.59 0.79
N PHE A 40 -5.89 -23.07 0.19
CA PHE A 40 -5.91 -21.79 -0.50
C PHE A 40 -6.76 -20.78 0.27
N ASN A 41 -6.15 -19.68 0.70
CA ASN A 41 -6.83 -18.64 1.45
C ASN A 41 -6.57 -17.26 0.89
N THR A 42 -7.49 -16.32 1.15
CA THR A 42 -7.37 -14.93 0.68
C THR A 42 -7.45 -13.96 1.85
N ILE A 43 -6.40 -13.18 2.07
CA ILE A 43 -6.43 -11.98 2.91
C ILE A 43 -6.82 -10.81 2.01
N LYS A 44 -7.92 -10.13 2.35
CA LYS A 44 -8.28 -8.87 1.71
C LYS A 44 -7.39 -7.78 2.29
N VAL A 45 -6.66 -7.09 1.43
CA VAL A 45 -5.85 -5.96 1.84
C VAL A 45 -6.78 -4.79 2.13
N PRO A 46 -6.69 -4.15 3.30
CA PRO A 46 -7.49 -2.97 3.61
C PRO A 46 -7.30 -1.89 2.55
N ASN A 47 -8.38 -1.18 2.18
CA ASN A 47 -8.28 -0.05 1.29
C ASN A 47 -7.27 0.94 1.88
N HIS A 48 -6.28 1.31 1.08
CA HIS A 48 -5.40 2.38 1.46
C HIS A 48 -5.28 3.33 0.28
N ASN A 49 -5.54 4.62 0.54
CA ASN A 49 -5.52 5.69 -0.45
C ASN A 49 -6.42 5.46 -1.68
N GLY A 50 -7.50 4.68 -1.57
CA GLY A 50 -8.45 4.43 -2.67
C GLY A 50 -8.19 3.16 -3.47
N ILE A 51 -7.20 2.34 -3.08
CA ILE A 51 -6.92 1.05 -3.74
C ILE A 51 -7.83 -0.03 -3.14
N ASP A 52 -8.96 -0.29 -3.79
CA ASP A 52 -10.04 -1.11 -3.22
C ASP A 52 -10.00 -2.62 -3.54
N ASN A 53 -8.93 -3.14 -4.16
CA ASN A 53 -9.01 -4.49 -4.77
C ASN A 53 -7.69 -5.28 -4.79
N ILE A 54 -6.89 -5.21 -3.72
CA ILE A 54 -5.71 -6.07 -3.57
C ILE A 54 -6.05 -7.27 -2.69
N HIS A 55 -5.66 -8.46 -3.16
CA HIS A 55 -5.84 -9.71 -2.46
C HIS A 55 -4.51 -10.44 -2.32
N VAL A 56 -4.18 -10.83 -1.09
CA VAL A 56 -3.06 -11.74 -0.82
C VAL A 56 -3.60 -13.16 -0.73
N ALA A 57 -3.21 -13.96 -1.71
CA ALA A 57 -3.55 -15.36 -1.85
C ALA A 57 -2.51 -16.20 -1.10
N LEU A 58 -2.81 -16.66 0.12
CA LEU A 58 -1.94 -17.53 0.91
C LEU A 58 -2.12 -18.99 0.51
N TRP A 59 -1.03 -19.62 0.11
CA TRP A 59 -0.93 -21.03 -0.26
C TRP A 59 -0.16 -21.75 0.84
N ASP A 60 -0.87 -22.50 1.66
CA ASP A 60 -0.26 -23.38 2.65
C ASP A 60 0.12 -24.69 1.95
N THR A 61 1.42 -24.99 1.88
CA THR A 61 1.91 -26.16 1.15
C THR A 61 2.15 -27.35 2.07
N PRO A 62 1.88 -28.58 1.60
CA PRO A 62 2.33 -29.78 2.28
C PRO A 62 3.82 -29.72 2.54
N SER A 63 4.21 -30.01 3.77
CA SER A 63 5.62 -30.04 4.16
C SER A 63 6.26 -31.41 3.89
N ASP A 64 5.44 -32.42 3.61
CA ASP A 64 5.88 -33.79 3.35
C ASP A 64 6.29 -33.94 1.88
N HIS A 65 7.55 -34.33 1.67
CA HIS A 65 8.17 -34.52 0.37
C HIS A 65 7.46 -35.58 -0.51
N ARG A 66 6.65 -36.47 0.07
CA ARG A 66 5.83 -37.44 -0.69
C ARG A 66 4.74 -36.76 -1.52
N TYR A 67 4.37 -35.52 -1.20
CA TYR A 67 3.39 -34.72 -1.95
C TYR A 67 4.04 -33.71 -2.92
N LYS A 68 5.33 -33.88 -3.27
CA LYS A 68 6.07 -33.03 -4.22
C LYS A 68 5.38 -32.80 -5.57
N SER A 69 4.58 -33.76 -6.06
CA SER A 69 3.80 -33.58 -7.29
C SER A 69 2.73 -32.49 -7.17
N MET A 70 2.14 -32.31 -5.98
CA MET A 70 1.19 -31.23 -5.69
C MET A 70 1.89 -29.86 -5.55
N ASN A 71 3.18 -29.83 -5.21
CA ASN A 71 3.96 -28.61 -5.08
C ASN A 71 4.20 -27.89 -6.42
N THR A 72 4.15 -28.59 -7.56
CA THR A 72 4.42 -27.97 -8.87
C THR A 72 3.46 -26.81 -9.18
N VAL A 73 2.17 -26.99 -8.93
CA VAL A 73 1.16 -25.94 -9.10
C VAL A 73 1.29 -24.86 -8.02
N ALA A 74 1.59 -25.25 -6.78
CA ALA A 74 1.76 -24.31 -5.67
C ALA A 74 2.94 -23.36 -5.88
N LEU A 75 4.04 -23.83 -6.45
CA LEU A 75 5.28 -23.07 -6.64
C LEU A 75 5.35 -22.27 -7.96
N SER A 76 4.35 -22.40 -8.84
CA SER A 76 4.28 -21.64 -10.09
C SER A 76 3.57 -20.29 -9.90
N ASN A 77 4.04 -19.25 -10.59
CA ASN A 77 3.50 -17.88 -10.52
C ASN A 77 3.41 -17.33 -9.08
N VAL A 78 4.43 -17.63 -8.27
CA VAL A 78 4.52 -17.12 -6.89
C VAL A 78 5.11 -15.72 -6.92
N ASP A 79 4.49 -14.83 -6.17
CA ASP A 79 4.94 -13.45 -5.99
C ASP A 79 5.87 -13.31 -4.77
N LEU A 80 5.60 -14.07 -3.70
CA LEU A 80 6.36 -14.07 -2.45
C LEU A 80 6.39 -15.47 -1.82
N GLY A 81 7.57 -15.96 -1.46
CA GLY A 81 7.75 -17.12 -0.60
C GLY A 81 8.03 -16.71 0.85
N ILE A 82 7.28 -17.30 1.78
CA ILE A 82 7.53 -17.19 3.22
C ILE A 82 8.16 -18.50 3.66
N TYR A 83 9.46 -18.48 3.95
CA TYR A 83 10.14 -19.66 4.46
C TYR A 83 10.07 -19.67 5.99
N CYS A 84 9.40 -20.68 6.55
CA CYS A 84 9.15 -20.83 7.99
C CYS A 84 10.16 -21.79 8.61
N ILE A 85 10.81 -21.36 9.69
CA ILE A 85 11.79 -22.15 10.44
C ILE A 85 11.40 -22.19 11.91
N ASP A 86 11.39 -23.38 12.48
CA ASP A 86 11.17 -23.58 13.92
C ASP A 86 12.40 -23.11 14.72
N LEU A 87 12.24 -22.06 15.53
CA LEU A 87 13.33 -21.50 16.34
C LEU A 87 13.58 -22.29 17.64
N SER A 88 12.70 -23.23 18.00
CA SER A 88 12.87 -24.09 19.18
C SER A 88 13.82 -25.27 18.95
N GLN A 89 14.27 -25.46 17.71
CA GLN A 89 15.11 -26.58 17.30
C GLN A 89 16.43 -26.08 16.71
N GLU A 90 17.50 -26.85 16.94
CA GLU A 90 18.77 -26.58 16.28
C GLU A 90 18.65 -26.83 14.77
N ILE A 91 19.23 -25.92 13.98
CA ILE A 91 19.37 -26.15 12.55
C ILE A 91 20.51 -27.12 12.27
N THR A 92 20.14 -28.33 11.84
CA THR A 92 21.07 -29.35 11.38
C THR A 92 21.52 -29.11 9.94
N LYS A 93 22.53 -29.86 9.48
CA LYS A 93 23.00 -29.81 8.09
C LYS A 93 21.93 -30.27 7.12
N GLU A 94 21.17 -31.30 7.49
CA GLU A 94 20.08 -31.87 6.70
C GLU A 94 18.95 -30.84 6.52
N THR A 95 18.60 -30.12 7.60
CA THR A 95 17.64 -29.01 7.53
C THR A 95 18.10 -27.92 6.56
N LEU A 96 19.38 -27.51 6.62
CA LEU A 96 19.93 -26.52 5.68
C LEU A 96 19.86 -26.99 4.21
N ILE A 97 20.17 -28.26 3.96
CA ILE A 97 20.08 -28.84 2.61
C ILE A 97 18.63 -28.79 2.12
N SER A 98 17.67 -29.15 2.97
CA SER A 98 16.24 -29.06 2.63
C SER A 98 15.84 -27.62 2.32
N ILE A 99 16.23 -26.66 3.16
CA ILE A 99 15.93 -25.22 2.96
C ILE A 99 16.42 -24.74 1.60
N LYS A 100 17.68 -25.02 1.27
CA LYS A 100 18.27 -24.60 -0.02
C LYS A 100 17.60 -25.28 -1.20
N SER A 101 17.25 -26.56 -1.07
CA SER A 101 16.52 -27.30 -2.10
C SER A 101 15.14 -26.70 -2.37
N ASP A 102 14.37 -26.41 -1.32
CA ASP A 102 13.03 -25.84 -1.42
C ASP A 102 13.06 -24.44 -2.06
N ILE A 103 14.02 -23.60 -1.64
CA ILE A 103 14.21 -22.26 -2.19
C ILE A 103 14.61 -22.33 -3.66
N ASN A 104 15.55 -23.22 -4.02
CA ASN A 104 15.97 -23.42 -5.40
C ASN A 104 14.80 -23.90 -6.27
N GLU A 105 13.94 -24.80 -5.74
CA GLU A 105 12.75 -25.24 -6.47
C GLU A 105 11.77 -24.09 -6.70
N LEU A 106 11.51 -23.26 -5.69
CA LEU A 106 10.67 -22.07 -5.84
C LEU A 106 11.25 -21.13 -6.90
N GLN A 107 12.53 -20.80 -6.82
CA GLN A 107 13.18 -19.87 -7.74
C GLN A 107 13.27 -20.41 -9.17
N THR A 108 13.41 -21.74 -9.34
CA THR A 108 13.37 -22.37 -10.67
C THR A 108 12.00 -22.17 -11.34
N ARG A 109 10.91 -22.27 -10.57
CA ARG A 109 9.54 -22.19 -11.08
C ARG A 109 8.98 -20.77 -11.11
N SER A 110 9.45 -19.93 -10.20
CA SER A 110 9.05 -18.53 -10.05
C SER A 110 10.30 -17.66 -9.81
N PRO A 111 11.10 -17.38 -10.87
CA PRO A 111 12.38 -16.67 -10.74
C PRO A 111 12.28 -15.26 -10.14
N ASN A 112 11.11 -14.63 -10.27
CA ASN A 112 10.83 -13.29 -9.74
C ASN A 112 10.19 -13.31 -8.35
N ALA A 113 9.98 -14.49 -7.75
CA ALA A 113 9.42 -14.60 -6.41
C ALA A 113 10.37 -13.97 -5.39
N GLN A 114 9.86 -13.02 -4.62
CA GLN A 114 10.60 -12.49 -3.48
C GLN A 114 10.56 -13.51 -2.34
N LEU A 115 11.51 -13.40 -1.40
CA LEU A 115 11.61 -14.32 -0.27
C LEU A 115 11.64 -13.54 1.04
N ILE A 116 10.94 -14.05 2.06
CA ILE A 116 11.12 -13.65 3.45
C ILE A 116 11.37 -14.87 4.32
N LEU A 117 12.11 -14.65 5.41
CA LEU A 117 12.38 -15.67 6.41
C LEU A 117 11.51 -15.38 7.64
N VAL A 118 10.77 -16.37 8.09
CA VAL A 118 9.96 -16.28 9.32
C VAL A 118 10.41 -17.36 10.29
N GLY A 119 11.00 -16.93 11.40
CA GLY A 119 11.22 -17.79 12.55
C GLY A 119 9.90 -17.97 13.29
N THR A 120 9.51 -19.20 13.58
CA THR A 120 8.29 -19.55 14.31
C THR A 120 8.62 -20.11 15.68
N LYS A 121 7.60 -20.22 16.54
CA LYS A 121 7.73 -20.71 17.93
C LYS A 121 8.70 -19.86 18.77
N ASN A 122 8.67 -18.55 18.57
CA ASN A 122 9.54 -17.61 19.28
C ASN A 122 9.39 -17.68 20.81
N ASP A 123 8.23 -18.11 21.30
CA ASP A 123 7.93 -18.31 22.72
C ASP A 123 8.81 -19.37 23.41
N ILE A 124 9.38 -20.29 22.64
CA ILE A 124 10.25 -21.37 23.12
C ILE A 124 11.56 -21.44 22.30
N THR A 125 12.02 -20.29 21.82
CA THR A 125 13.20 -20.15 20.96
C THR A 125 14.51 -20.53 21.67
N LEU A 126 15.46 -21.10 20.92
CA LEU A 126 16.83 -21.26 21.39
C LEU A 126 17.57 -19.91 21.42
N PRO A 127 18.60 -19.73 22.29
CA PRO A 127 19.40 -18.52 22.31
C PRO A 127 20.02 -18.23 20.94
N ASN A 128 19.84 -16.99 20.44
CA ASN A 128 20.35 -16.52 19.16
C ASN A 128 19.96 -17.40 17.94
N ALA A 129 18.85 -18.15 18.03
CA ALA A 129 18.42 -19.07 16.97
C ALA A 129 18.30 -18.34 15.63
N LEU A 130 17.49 -17.27 15.57
CA LEU A 130 17.21 -16.52 14.34
C LEU A 130 18.48 -15.91 13.73
N GLU A 131 19.38 -15.38 14.54
CA GLU A 131 20.67 -14.85 14.08
C GLU A 131 21.53 -15.96 13.46
N THR A 132 21.63 -17.11 14.15
CA THR A 132 22.37 -18.28 13.67
C THR A 132 21.81 -18.78 12.34
N VAL A 133 20.48 -18.84 12.21
CA VAL A 133 19.79 -19.19 10.95
C VAL A 133 20.15 -18.20 9.86
N SER A 134 20.03 -16.90 10.15
CA SER A 134 20.29 -15.83 9.18
C SER A 134 21.73 -15.84 8.69
N GLN A 135 22.70 -16.13 9.57
CA GLN A 135 24.11 -16.26 9.19
C GLN A 135 24.35 -17.49 8.30
N LYS A 136 23.72 -18.63 8.62
CA LYS A 136 23.83 -19.88 7.84
C LYS A 136 23.16 -19.80 6.45
N LEU A 137 22.25 -18.86 6.26
CA LEU A 137 21.51 -18.62 5.01
C LEU A 137 21.81 -17.24 4.41
N ALA A 138 22.95 -16.64 4.74
CA ALA A 138 23.31 -15.29 4.34
C ALA A 138 23.40 -15.11 2.80
N GLU A 139 23.61 -16.20 2.06
CA GLU A 139 23.59 -16.19 0.59
C GLU A 139 22.19 -16.05 -0.01
N VAL A 140 21.13 -16.30 0.77
CA VAL A 140 19.74 -16.18 0.30
C VAL A 140 19.27 -14.74 0.45
N PRO A 141 18.79 -14.09 -0.63
CA PRO A 141 18.41 -12.68 -0.60
C PRO A 141 17.01 -12.48 0.01
N PHE A 142 16.85 -12.76 1.30
CA PHE A 142 15.61 -12.47 2.02
C PHE A 142 15.35 -10.96 2.12
N LYS A 143 14.15 -10.53 1.73
CA LYS A 143 13.69 -9.14 1.81
C LYS A 143 13.38 -8.69 3.22
N LYS A 144 13.04 -9.63 4.09
CA LYS A 144 12.68 -9.41 5.49
C LYS A 144 12.91 -10.69 6.28
N ILE A 145 13.31 -10.52 7.54
CA ILE A 145 13.42 -11.57 8.54
C ILE A 145 12.52 -11.17 9.72
N ILE A 146 11.64 -12.06 10.17
CA ILE A 146 10.68 -11.81 11.25
C ILE A 146 10.64 -13.02 12.19
N SER A 147 10.63 -12.79 13.51
CA SER A 147 10.32 -13.82 14.51
C SER A 147 8.84 -13.76 14.88
N THR A 148 8.21 -14.92 15.01
CA THR A 148 6.78 -15.04 15.31
C THR A 148 6.50 -16.15 16.31
N SER A 149 5.45 -15.97 17.11
CA SER A 149 4.80 -17.06 17.83
C SER A 149 3.30 -17.00 17.59
N SER A 150 2.78 -18.06 16.96
CA SER A 150 1.33 -18.24 16.83
C SER A 150 0.65 -18.61 18.15
N HIS A 151 1.41 -19.07 19.16
CA HIS A 151 0.86 -19.46 20.46
C HIS A 151 0.51 -18.24 21.30
N VAL A 152 1.44 -17.28 21.40
CA VAL A 152 1.28 -16.05 22.20
C VAL A 152 0.93 -14.81 21.36
N ASN A 153 0.70 -14.99 20.05
CA ASN A 153 0.43 -13.92 19.08
C ASN A 153 1.56 -12.88 18.94
N GLU A 154 2.80 -13.27 19.10
CA GLU A 154 3.95 -12.38 18.94
C GLU A 154 4.40 -12.31 17.47
N GLY A 155 4.73 -11.12 16.97
CA GLY A 155 5.28 -10.89 15.62
C GLY A 155 4.33 -11.18 14.45
N LEU A 156 3.11 -11.65 14.71
CA LEU A 156 2.11 -11.91 13.68
C LEU A 156 1.56 -10.62 13.06
N ASP A 157 1.39 -9.56 13.87
CA ASP A 157 0.96 -8.25 13.40
C ASP A 157 2.05 -7.63 12.50
N ASP A 158 3.34 -7.76 12.88
CA ASP A 158 4.45 -7.32 12.03
C ASP A 158 4.49 -8.05 10.68
N LEU A 159 4.23 -9.37 10.69
CA LEU A 159 4.13 -10.16 9.47
C LEU A 159 2.93 -9.73 8.63
N TYR A 160 1.77 -9.48 9.26
CA TYR A 160 0.57 -9.01 8.59
C TYR A 160 0.82 -7.64 7.93
N ASP A 161 1.33 -6.66 8.67
CA ASP A 161 1.63 -5.32 8.20
C ASP A 161 2.69 -5.33 7.08
N TYR A 162 3.68 -6.21 7.18
CA TYR A 162 4.62 -6.45 6.09
C TYR A 162 3.92 -6.96 4.84
N LEU A 163 3.03 -7.95 4.93
CA LEU A 163 2.30 -8.47 3.77
C LEU A 163 1.41 -7.42 3.12
N ILE A 164 0.73 -6.60 3.93
CA ILE A 164 -0.10 -5.49 3.45
C ILE A 164 0.77 -4.47 2.71
N SER A 165 1.81 -3.94 3.34
CA SER A 165 2.71 -2.94 2.74
C SER A 165 3.41 -3.45 1.48
N TRP A 166 3.90 -4.69 1.52
CA TRP A 166 4.51 -5.36 0.37
C TRP A 166 3.54 -5.48 -0.81
N SER A 167 2.31 -5.93 -0.56
CA SER A 167 1.30 -6.10 -1.61
C SER A 167 0.87 -4.77 -2.24
N HIS A 168 0.74 -3.71 -1.44
CA HIS A 168 0.48 -2.35 -1.90
C HIS A 168 1.62 -1.84 -2.79
N ASN A 169 2.86 -1.95 -2.32
CA ASN A 169 4.02 -1.51 -3.09
C ASN A 169 4.13 -2.28 -4.42
N LYS A 170 3.94 -3.61 -4.38
CA LYS A 170 3.98 -4.44 -5.58
C LYS A 170 2.90 -4.02 -6.59
N TYR A 171 1.67 -3.77 -6.13
CA TYR A 171 0.60 -3.26 -6.99
C TYR A 171 0.98 -1.95 -7.67
N ILE A 172 1.51 -0.98 -6.94
CA ILE A 172 1.92 0.31 -7.49
C ILE A 172 3.04 0.14 -8.52
N GLN A 173 4.05 -0.68 -8.24
CA GLN A 173 5.13 -0.95 -9.19
C GLN A 173 4.63 -1.62 -10.48
N GLU A 174 3.66 -2.53 -10.39
CA GLU A 174 3.02 -3.12 -11.57
C GLU A 174 2.22 -2.08 -12.38
N GLN A 175 1.52 -1.14 -11.72
CA GLN A 175 0.82 -0.05 -12.41
C GLN A 175 1.82 0.91 -13.11
N ILE A 176 2.91 1.28 -12.43
CA ILE A 176 3.98 2.11 -13.00
C ILE A 176 4.58 1.44 -14.23
N LYS A 177 4.91 0.15 -14.12
CA LYS A 177 5.47 -0.63 -15.24
C LYS A 177 4.50 -0.70 -16.41
N PHE A 178 3.24 -1.02 -16.13
CA PHE A 178 2.18 -1.07 -17.14
C PHE A 178 2.03 0.26 -17.89
N TYR A 179 2.05 1.38 -17.16
CA TYR A 179 1.97 2.71 -17.76
C TYR A 179 3.19 3.02 -18.66
N LYS A 180 4.40 2.76 -18.16
CA LYS A 180 5.65 3.02 -18.91
C LYS A 180 5.78 2.17 -20.18
N GLU A 181 5.35 0.91 -20.13
CA GLU A 181 5.49 -0.01 -21.27
C GLU A 181 4.41 0.22 -22.34
N LYS A 182 3.22 0.69 -21.94
CA LYS A 182 2.13 0.95 -22.88
C LYS A 182 2.09 2.43 -23.29
N ASN A 183 2.95 2.77 -24.26
CA ASN A 183 3.08 4.09 -24.89
C ASN A 183 1.80 4.72 -25.51
N GLN A 184 0.64 4.08 -25.39
CA GLN A 184 -0.64 4.52 -25.95
C GLN A 184 -1.69 4.90 -24.88
N ILE A 185 -1.36 4.80 -23.60
CA ILE A 185 -2.31 5.13 -22.52
C ILE A 185 -2.28 6.64 -22.25
N ASN A 186 -3.44 7.28 -22.25
CA ASN A 186 -3.57 8.65 -21.78
C ASN A 186 -3.32 8.68 -20.26
N GLY A 187 -2.27 9.39 -19.82
CA GLY A 187 -1.88 9.44 -18.40
C GLY A 187 -2.94 10.00 -17.47
N ILE A 188 -3.70 11.01 -17.90
CA ILE A 188 -4.79 11.58 -17.08
C ILE A 188 -5.89 10.53 -16.87
N LEU A 189 -6.25 9.81 -17.94
CA LEU A 189 -7.24 8.73 -17.87
C LEU A 189 -6.75 7.57 -16.99
N HIS A 190 -5.46 7.24 -17.05
CA HIS A 190 -4.86 6.23 -16.17
C HIS A 190 -4.92 6.66 -14.72
N ALA A 191 -4.45 7.87 -14.40
CA ALA A 191 -4.50 8.48 -13.09
C ALA A 191 -5.93 8.50 -12.51
N ARG A 192 -6.92 8.90 -13.32
CA ARG A 192 -8.34 8.86 -12.95
C ARG A 192 -8.77 7.45 -12.54
N ASN A 193 -8.44 6.44 -13.33
CA ASN A 193 -8.84 5.05 -13.07
C ASN A 193 -8.12 4.40 -11.86
N LEU A 194 -7.07 5.04 -11.33
CA LEU A 194 -6.43 4.65 -10.07
C LEU A 194 -7.13 5.25 -8.84
N SER A 195 -7.99 6.25 -9.02
CA SER A 195 -8.75 6.90 -7.94
C SER A 195 -10.13 6.26 -7.76
N ASN A 196 -10.73 6.43 -6.56
CA ASN A 196 -12.07 5.91 -6.28
C ASN A 196 -13.12 6.65 -7.15
N PRO A 197 -13.97 5.95 -7.94
CA PRO A 197 -14.97 6.56 -8.81
C PRO A 197 -15.93 7.55 -8.14
N ASN A 198 -16.15 7.39 -6.83
CA ASN A 198 -17.05 8.24 -6.05
C ASN A 198 -16.33 9.41 -5.35
N SER A 199 -15.03 9.60 -5.58
CA SER A 199 -14.24 10.67 -4.95
C SER A 199 -14.26 11.97 -5.75
N GLU A 200 -14.13 13.10 -5.06
CA GLU A 200 -13.94 14.41 -5.71
C GLU A 200 -12.68 14.45 -6.59
N LEU A 201 -11.62 13.74 -6.17
CA LEU A 201 -10.39 13.59 -6.93
C LEU A 201 -10.65 12.91 -8.29
N TYR A 202 -11.48 11.86 -8.32
CA TYR A 202 -11.87 11.22 -9.58
C TYR A 202 -12.59 12.19 -10.51
N GLN A 203 -13.56 12.94 -9.98
CA GLN A 203 -14.34 13.90 -10.77
C GLN A 203 -13.43 15.02 -11.32
N ALA A 204 -12.47 15.49 -10.52
CA ALA A 204 -11.51 16.49 -10.94
C ALA A 204 -10.56 15.97 -12.03
N LEU A 205 -10.07 14.73 -11.90
CA LEU A 205 -9.25 14.06 -12.92
C LEU A 205 -10.02 13.79 -14.21
N ASP A 206 -11.31 13.45 -14.11
CA ASP A 206 -12.19 13.26 -15.26
C ASP A 206 -12.41 14.56 -16.03
N ASN A 207 -12.70 15.65 -15.31
CA ASN A 207 -12.80 16.98 -15.90
C ASN A 207 -11.48 17.40 -16.57
N LEU A 208 -10.33 17.13 -15.93
CA LEU A 208 -9.02 17.39 -16.52
C LEU A 208 -8.82 16.61 -17.82
N TYR A 209 -9.21 15.33 -17.85
CA TYR A 209 -9.13 14.51 -19.06
C TYR A 209 -9.94 15.14 -20.21
N HIS A 210 -11.16 15.62 -19.94
CA HIS A 210 -11.99 16.27 -20.95
C HIS A 210 -11.39 17.58 -21.46
N GLN A 211 -10.93 18.46 -20.58
CA GLN A 211 -10.34 19.75 -20.98
C GLN A 211 -8.97 19.60 -21.65
N SER A 212 -8.20 18.57 -21.30
CA SER A 212 -6.88 18.31 -21.89
C SER A 212 -6.93 17.90 -23.36
N LYS A 213 -8.12 17.60 -23.91
CA LYS A 213 -8.32 17.30 -25.34
C LYS A 213 -8.07 18.53 -26.23
N ASP A 214 -8.22 19.72 -25.67
CA ASP A 214 -7.96 20.98 -26.37
C ASP A 214 -6.48 21.36 -26.38
N LEU A 215 -5.62 20.59 -25.70
CA LEU A 215 -4.17 20.80 -25.68
C LEU A 215 -3.47 20.11 -26.85
N ASP A 216 -2.37 20.71 -27.31
CA ASP A 216 -1.44 20.07 -28.23
C ASP A 216 -0.99 18.70 -27.69
N ALA A 217 -0.86 17.70 -28.57
CA ALA A 217 -0.54 16.34 -28.17
C ALA A 217 0.70 16.21 -27.24
N PRO A 218 1.81 16.95 -27.45
CA PRO A 218 2.96 16.90 -26.53
C PRO A 218 2.63 17.42 -25.13
N LYS A 219 1.85 18.51 -25.02
CA LYS A 219 1.43 19.09 -23.74
C LYS A 219 0.45 18.19 -23.02
N SER A 220 -0.54 17.64 -23.75
CA SER A 220 -1.50 16.69 -23.21
C SER A 220 -0.80 15.45 -22.63
N LYS A 221 0.22 14.94 -23.35
CA LYS A 221 1.05 13.83 -22.87
C LYS A 221 1.83 14.20 -21.60
N ALA A 222 2.56 15.32 -21.61
CA ALA A 222 3.35 15.76 -20.46
C ALA A 222 2.46 16.00 -19.22
N LEU A 223 1.29 16.61 -19.39
CA LEU A 223 0.31 16.79 -18.32
C LEU A 223 -0.21 15.44 -17.79
N GLY A 224 -0.42 14.46 -18.67
CA GLY A 224 -0.75 13.09 -18.28
C GLY A 224 0.34 12.41 -17.47
N ASP A 225 1.61 12.61 -17.82
CA ASP A 225 2.76 12.09 -17.08
C ASP A 225 2.84 12.72 -15.67
N LEU A 226 2.68 14.04 -15.56
CA LEU A 226 2.63 14.75 -14.28
C LEU A 226 1.47 14.26 -13.40
N THR A 227 0.29 14.09 -13.98
CA THR A 227 -0.91 13.64 -13.27
C THR A 227 -0.75 12.20 -12.77
N THR A 228 -0.16 11.33 -13.60
CA THR A 228 0.13 9.94 -13.24
C THR A 228 1.17 9.86 -12.13
N HIS A 229 2.22 10.67 -12.21
CA HIS A 229 3.25 10.76 -11.16
C HIS A 229 2.67 11.22 -9.82
N LEU A 230 1.78 12.22 -9.83
CA LEU A 230 1.05 12.64 -8.63
C LEU A 230 0.29 11.45 -8.03
N MET A 231 -0.51 10.75 -8.83
CA MET A 231 -1.30 9.62 -8.34
C MET A 231 -0.43 8.52 -7.73
N PHE A 232 0.68 8.16 -8.37
CA PHE A 232 1.60 7.19 -7.77
C PHE A 232 2.18 7.67 -6.45
N SER A 233 2.51 8.96 -6.34
CA SER A 233 3.03 9.54 -5.09
C SER A 233 1.97 9.56 -3.97
N LEU A 234 0.70 9.80 -4.30
CA LEU A 234 -0.39 9.80 -3.33
C LEU A 234 -0.72 8.38 -2.84
N LEU A 235 -0.66 7.41 -3.74
CA LEU A 235 -1.00 6.02 -3.47
C LEU A 235 0.12 5.27 -2.74
N ASP A 236 1.38 5.61 -3.00
CA ASP A 236 2.52 4.99 -2.35
C ASP A 236 2.56 5.32 -0.85
N ILE A 237 2.61 4.27 -0.04
CA ILE A 237 2.66 4.34 1.43
C ILE A 237 4.03 4.85 1.90
N GLN A 238 5.08 4.62 1.11
CA GLN A 238 6.44 5.00 1.47
C GLN A 238 6.75 6.48 1.22
N VAL A 239 5.94 7.17 0.43
CA VAL A 239 6.10 8.60 0.18
C VAL A 239 5.59 9.38 1.39
N ALA A 240 6.53 9.86 2.21
CA ALA A 240 6.22 10.66 3.39
C ALA A 240 5.72 12.07 3.03
N ASP A 241 6.35 12.73 2.05
CA ASP A 241 6.02 14.11 1.66
C ASP A 241 4.98 14.16 0.53
N LYS A 242 3.76 13.70 0.83
CA LYS A 242 2.64 13.74 -0.13
C LYS A 242 2.24 15.17 -0.50
N MET A 243 2.38 16.12 0.42
CA MET A 243 2.09 17.54 0.17
C MET A 243 3.12 18.17 -0.77
N GLY A 244 4.40 17.83 -0.63
CA GLY A 244 5.44 18.22 -1.58
C GLY A 244 5.20 17.70 -3.00
N ALA A 245 4.69 16.46 -3.13
CA ALA A 245 4.28 15.91 -4.42
C ALA A 245 3.11 16.67 -5.05
N ILE A 246 2.11 17.06 -4.25
CA ILE A 246 0.99 17.90 -4.70
C ILE A 246 1.49 19.27 -5.17
N ASN A 247 2.35 19.93 -4.39
CA ASN A 247 2.92 21.24 -4.74
C ASN A 247 3.75 21.17 -6.03
N SER A 248 4.58 20.13 -6.16
CA SER A 248 5.40 19.89 -7.35
C SER A 248 4.53 19.67 -8.60
N PHE A 249 3.42 18.95 -8.46
CA PHE A 249 2.45 18.76 -9.54
C PHE A 249 1.83 20.09 -10.01
N VAL A 250 1.37 20.92 -9.06
CA VAL A 250 0.80 22.24 -9.39
C VAL A 250 1.83 23.12 -10.11
N GLN A 251 3.03 23.22 -9.55
CA GLN A 251 4.10 24.05 -10.12
C GLN A 251 4.48 23.59 -11.54
N GLN A 252 4.77 22.30 -11.73
CA GLN A 252 5.19 21.78 -13.03
C GLN A 252 4.07 21.86 -14.07
N SER A 253 2.81 21.74 -13.65
CA SER A 253 1.68 21.88 -14.56
C SER A 253 1.46 23.33 -14.99
N ASP A 254 1.65 24.30 -14.08
CA ASP A 254 1.60 25.73 -14.41
C ASP A 254 2.74 26.14 -15.37
N GLU A 255 3.96 25.67 -15.10
CA GLU A 255 5.12 25.88 -15.96
C GLU A 255 4.89 25.30 -17.38
N LEU A 256 4.31 24.09 -17.47
CA LEU A 256 3.99 23.43 -18.74
C LEU A 256 2.93 24.19 -19.56
N LEU A 257 1.95 24.79 -18.88
CA LEU A 257 0.85 25.53 -19.50
C LEU A 257 1.18 27.02 -19.72
N HIS A 258 2.29 27.51 -19.16
CA HIS A 258 2.74 28.90 -19.22
C HIS A 258 1.66 29.91 -18.78
N GLY A 259 0.86 29.56 -17.76
CA GLY A 259 -0.26 30.40 -17.30
C GLY A 259 -1.39 30.58 -18.32
N ARG A 260 -1.38 29.83 -19.45
CA ARG A 260 -2.46 29.79 -20.44
C ARG A 260 -3.43 28.67 -20.08
N HIS A 261 -4.67 28.74 -20.61
CA HIS A 261 -5.73 27.77 -20.32
C HIS A 261 -6.24 27.81 -18.86
N SER A 262 -6.83 28.94 -18.46
CA SER A 262 -7.36 29.16 -17.10
C SER A 262 -8.31 28.07 -16.60
N GLY A 263 -9.10 27.46 -17.49
CA GLY A 263 -9.95 26.31 -17.14
C GLY A 263 -9.15 25.09 -16.65
N ILE A 264 -8.05 24.76 -17.34
CA ILE A 264 -7.20 23.61 -17.01
C ILE A 264 -6.44 23.89 -15.70
N LEU A 265 -5.92 25.11 -15.53
CA LEU A 265 -5.26 25.53 -14.29
C LEU A 265 -6.20 25.49 -13.08
N ASN A 266 -7.43 25.96 -13.23
CA ASN A 266 -8.45 25.83 -12.19
C ASN A 266 -8.71 24.36 -11.83
N THR A 267 -8.78 23.49 -12.84
CA THR A 267 -8.98 22.05 -12.62
C THR A 267 -7.78 21.40 -11.91
N ILE A 268 -6.54 21.80 -12.24
CA ILE A 268 -5.32 21.38 -11.54
C ILE A 268 -5.38 21.78 -10.06
N LEU A 269 -5.83 23.00 -9.74
CA LEU A 269 -6.00 23.44 -8.35
C LEU A 269 -7.08 22.65 -7.60
N VAL A 270 -8.18 22.28 -8.27
CA VAL A 270 -9.20 21.41 -7.69
C VAL A 270 -8.60 20.03 -7.39
N ILE A 271 -7.86 19.43 -8.32
CA ILE A 271 -7.15 18.15 -8.11
C ILE A 271 -6.23 18.24 -6.88
N ALA A 272 -5.41 19.28 -6.80
CA ALA A 272 -4.49 19.48 -5.69
C ALA A 272 -5.22 19.63 -4.34
N THR A 273 -6.34 20.36 -4.34
CA THR A 273 -7.17 20.56 -3.15
C THR A 273 -7.82 19.25 -2.71
N SER A 274 -8.47 18.52 -3.63
CA SER A 274 -9.09 17.21 -3.32
C SER A 274 -8.05 16.20 -2.84
N ALA A 275 -6.85 16.18 -3.42
CA ALA A 275 -5.75 15.34 -2.99
C ALA A 275 -5.27 15.70 -1.57
N ALA A 276 -5.07 16.99 -1.28
CA ALA A 276 -4.64 17.46 0.03
C ALA A 276 -5.67 17.12 1.12
N VAL A 277 -6.97 17.32 0.84
CA VAL A 277 -8.06 16.94 1.76
C VAL A 277 -8.03 15.45 2.04
N THR A 278 -7.80 14.62 1.02
CA THR A 278 -7.70 13.15 1.18
C THR A 278 -6.51 12.77 2.08
N VAL A 279 -5.34 13.38 1.87
CA VAL A 279 -4.14 13.14 2.69
C VAL A 279 -4.40 13.55 4.15
N ILE A 280 -4.99 14.73 4.38
CA ILE A 280 -5.29 15.24 5.72
C ILE A 280 -6.32 14.34 6.43
N ALA A 281 -7.39 13.94 5.73
CA ALA A 281 -8.41 13.05 6.28
C ALA A 281 -7.80 11.69 6.70
N ALA A 282 -6.88 11.14 5.89
CA ALA A 282 -6.16 9.92 6.23
C ALA A 282 -5.29 10.08 7.49
N LEU A 283 -4.56 11.20 7.62
CA LEU A 283 -3.72 11.50 8.78
C LEU A 283 -4.54 11.69 10.07
N ILE A 284 -5.65 12.44 10.00
CA ILE A 284 -6.53 12.68 11.16
C ILE A 284 -7.22 11.39 11.58
N GLY A 285 -7.75 10.62 10.62
CA GLY A 285 -8.38 9.32 10.90
C GLY A 285 -7.40 8.35 11.56
N PHE A 286 -6.15 8.32 11.10
CA PHE A 286 -5.08 7.53 11.71
C PHE A 286 -4.77 7.98 13.14
N GLY A 287 -4.61 9.29 13.37
CA GLY A 287 -4.29 9.86 14.69
C GLY A 287 -5.38 9.62 15.74
N ILE A 288 -6.66 9.78 15.37
CA ILE A 288 -7.79 9.52 16.28
C ILE A 288 -7.94 8.02 16.56
N GLY A 289 -7.79 7.17 15.54
CA GLY A 289 -7.84 5.71 15.70
C GLY A 289 -6.73 5.15 16.61
N PHE A 290 -5.53 5.73 16.51
CA PHE A 290 -4.39 5.39 17.36
C PHE A 290 -4.57 5.88 18.81
N ALA A 291 -5.03 7.12 19.02
CA ALA A 291 -5.21 7.70 20.35
C ALA A 291 -6.32 7.04 21.19
N LEU A 292 -7.35 6.48 20.54
CA LEU A 292 -8.48 5.85 21.24
C LEU A 292 -8.27 4.36 21.55
N GLY A 293 -7.11 3.78 21.22
CA GLY A 293 -6.83 2.35 21.51
C GLY A 293 -7.71 1.36 20.74
N SER A 294 -8.56 1.83 19.82
CA SER A 294 -9.41 1.02 18.95
C SER A 294 -8.67 0.38 17.79
N TRP A 295 -7.33 0.39 17.81
CA TRP A 295 -6.48 -0.15 16.76
C TRP A 295 -6.41 -1.69 16.86
N SER A 296 -7.48 -2.37 16.44
CA SER A 296 -7.48 -3.83 16.23
C SER A 296 -7.07 -4.22 14.79
N GLY A 297 -6.16 -3.43 14.19
CA GLY A 297 -5.68 -3.57 12.82
C GLY A 297 -6.39 -2.65 11.79
N PRO A 298 -5.83 -2.48 10.58
CA PRO A 298 -6.30 -1.48 9.61
C PRO A 298 -7.71 -1.76 9.04
N GLY A 299 -8.30 -2.94 9.30
CA GLY A 299 -9.66 -3.29 8.88
C GLY A 299 -10.79 -2.60 9.66
N ALA A 300 -10.54 -2.16 10.90
CA ALA A 300 -11.54 -1.46 11.73
C ALA A 300 -11.70 0.04 11.36
N PHE A 301 -10.73 0.60 10.61
CA PHE A 301 -10.72 1.98 10.14
C PHE A 301 -11.92 2.31 9.22
N PHE A 302 -12.36 1.37 8.38
CA PHE A 302 -13.42 1.62 7.39
C PHE A 302 -14.84 1.34 7.90
N THR A 303 -15.01 0.51 8.94
CA THR A 303 -16.32 0.30 9.57
C THR A 303 -16.76 1.54 10.36
N GLY A 304 -15.81 2.27 10.98
CA GLY A 304 -16.08 3.55 11.64
C GLY A 304 -16.41 4.69 10.68
N LEU A 305 -15.77 4.73 9.50
CA LEU A 305 -16.03 5.75 8.47
C LEU A 305 -17.39 5.58 7.79
N LEU A 306 -17.90 4.33 7.69
CA LEU A 306 -19.27 4.06 7.23
C LEU A 306 -20.34 4.31 8.31
N ALA A 307 -19.99 4.20 9.60
CA ALA A 307 -20.90 4.48 10.72
C ALA A 307 -20.93 5.96 11.15
N GLY A 308 -19.94 6.77 10.75
CA GLY A 308 -19.70 8.11 11.29
C GLY A 308 -19.75 9.27 10.28
N CYS A 309 -20.16 9.06 9.03
CA CYS A 309 -20.43 10.13 8.07
C CYS A 309 -21.72 10.90 8.39
N THR A 310 -21.75 11.55 9.55
CA THR A 310 -22.56 12.75 9.81
C THR A 310 -21.73 13.87 10.42
N SER A 311 -20.58 13.58 11.05
CA SER A 311 -19.72 14.61 11.66
C SER A 311 -18.60 15.13 10.73
N ALA A 312 -18.05 14.32 9.82
CA ALA A 312 -17.10 14.82 8.81
C ALA A 312 -17.80 15.69 7.74
N ILE A 313 -19.07 15.36 7.44
CA ILE A 313 -19.92 16.15 6.53
C ILE A 313 -20.35 17.48 7.17
N ALA A 314 -20.37 17.60 8.50
CA ALA A 314 -20.65 18.87 9.17
C ALA A 314 -19.55 19.93 8.97
N VAL A 315 -18.33 19.53 8.58
CA VAL A 315 -17.24 20.46 8.22
C VAL A 315 -17.19 20.71 6.71
N ALA A 316 -17.72 19.80 5.88
CA ALA A 316 -17.79 19.97 4.42
C ALA A 316 -19.12 20.58 3.92
N GLY A 317 -20.14 20.66 4.78
CA GLY A 317 -21.52 21.01 4.44
C GLY A 317 -21.89 22.49 4.44
N SER A 318 -20.93 23.42 4.31
CA SER A 318 -21.22 24.82 4.00
C SER A 318 -20.72 25.15 2.60
N SER A 319 -21.56 24.85 1.62
CA SER A 319 -21.46 25.29 0.23
C SER A 319 -21.28 26.81 0.14
N SER A 320 -20.51 27.26 -0.86
CA SER A 320 -20.22 28.64 -1.28
C SER A 320 -19.26 29.47 -0.40
N VAL A 321 -18.05 29.70 -0.93
CA VAL A 321 -17.08 30.77 -0.61
C VAL A 321 -16.46 30.82 0.80
N LEU A 322 -17.12 30.27 1.84
CA LEU A 322 -16.64 30.34 3.23
C LEU A 322 -15.74 29.17 3.67
N GLY A 323 -15.79 28.02 2.98
CA GLY A 323 -15.03 26.81 3.36
C GLY A 323 -13.50 26.94 3.27
N LEU A 324 -12.99 27.83 2.40
CA LEU A 324 -11.55 28.12 2.32
C LEU A 324 -11.06 28.91 3.55
N ALA A 325 -11.90 29.77 4.14
CA ALA A 325 -11.54 30.59 5.29
C ALA A 325 -11.50 29.77 6.59
N THR A 326 -12.38 28.77 6.75
CA THR A 326 -12.41 27.91 7.94
C THR A 326 -11.27 26.90 7.96
N LEU A 327 -10.86 26.36 6.80
CA LEU A 327 -9.67 25.50 6.69
C LEU A 327 -8.39 26.29 6.92
N SER A 328 -8.28 27.51 6.39
CA SER A 328 -7.12 28.37 6.64
C SER A 328 -7.06 28.88 8.08
N TYR A 329 -8.18 29.21 8.73
CA TYR A 329 -8.21 29.63 10.13
C TYR A 329 -7.86 28.48 11.10
N SER A 330 -8.38 27.27 10.85
CA SER A 330 -8.12 26.09 11.69
C SER A 330 -6.68 25.61 11.51
N ALA A 331 -6.17 25.59 10.28
CA ALA A 331 -4.77 25.27 10.00
C ALA A 331 -3.80 26.32 10.56
N TYR A 332 -4.12 27.62 10.44
CA TYR A 332 -3.33 28.72 11.00
C TYR A 332 -3.26 28.68 12.53
N HIS A 333 -4.31 28.21 13.20
CA HIS A 333 -4.33 28.16 14.67
C HIS A 333 -3.70 26.89 15.24
N PHE A 334 -3.77 25.76 14.53
CA PHE A 334 -3.12 24.51 14.93
C PHE A 334 -1.64 24.43 14.56
N PHE A 335 -1.24 25.11 13.48
CA PHE A 335 0.15 25.17 13.01
C PHE A 335 0.72 26.59 13.20
N LYS A 336 1.27 26.87 14.39
CA LYS A 336 2.22 27.98 14.59
C LYS A 336 3.57 27.42 15.07
N PRO A 337 4.71 27.97 14.61
CA PRO A 337 5.08 28.29 13.24
C PRO A 337 5.93 27.14 12.68
N SER A 338 5.47 26.48 11.62
CA SER A 338 6.35 25.66 10.78
C SER A 338 6.42 26.28 9.38
N PRO A 339 7.54 26.14 8.65
CA PRO A 339 7.73 26.69 7.31
C PRO A 339 6.62 26.30 6.30
N THR A 340 5.89 25.22 6.59
CA THR A 340 4.75 24.73 5.81
C THR A 340 3.50 25.60 5.91
N ALA A 341 3.29 26.34 7.01
CA ALA A 341 2.16 27.27 7.16
C ALA A 341 2.33 28.54 6.31
N GLU A 342 3.57 29.01 6.14
CA GLU A 342 3.91 30.13 5.25
C GLU A 342 3.69 29.78 3.78
N ALA A 343 4.03 28.55 3.36
CA ALA A 343 3.81 28.10 1.99
C ALA A 343 2.32 28.03 1.61
N VAL A 344 1.46 27.63 2.55
CA VAL A 344 0.00 27.58 2.36
C VAL A 344 -0.62 29.00 2.38
N SER A 345 -0.08 29.89 3.21
CA SER A 345 -0.43 31.32 3.22
C SER A 345 -0.08 32.00 1.90
N ASP A 346 1.11 31.75 1.36
CA ASP A 346 1.58 32.33 0.08
C ASP A 346 0.75 31.81 -1.11
N LEU A 347 0.34 30.53 -1.09
CA LEU A 347 -0.59 29.95 -2.06
C LEU A 347 -1.99 30.59 -1.99
N ALA A 348 -2.49 30.87 -0.78
CA ALA A 348 -3.77 31.53 -0.57
C ALA A 348 -3.76 33.02 -0.98
N GLU A 349 -2.64 33.73 -0.78
CA GLU A 349 -2.47 35.09 -1.28
C GLU A 349 -2.34 35.14 -2.80
N LYS A 350 -1.57 34.23 -3.42
CA LYS A 350 -1.46 34.12 -4.88
C LYS A 350 -2.81 33.80 -5.54
N ALA A 351 -3.65 32.98 -4.91
CA ALA A 351 -5.00 32.69 -5.37
C ALA A 351 -5.97 33.89 -5.22
N LYS A 352 -5.75 34.78 -4.24
CA LYS A 352 -6.49 36.04 -4.10
C LYS A 352 -6.03 37.10 -5.10
N ALA A 353 -4.73 37.16 -5.39
CA ALA A 353 -4.17 38.09 -6.37
C ALA A 353 -4.63 37.76 -7.80
N SER A 354 -4.82 36.48 -8.13
CA SER A 354 -5.31 36.05 -9.44
C SER A 354 -6.82 36.24 -9.67
N THR A 355 -7.60 36.53 -8.61
CA THR A 355 -9.05 36.78 -8.68
C THR A 355 -9.45 38.26 -8.75
N PHE A 356 -8.50 39.19 -8.64
CA PHE A 356 -8.73 40.64 -8.76
C PHE A 356 -7.95 41.28 -9.93
N VAL A 357 -8.24 40.85 -11.15
CA VAL A 357 -8.06 41.70 -12.35
C VAL A 357 -9.32 41.56 -13.20
N ALA A 358 -10.35 42.33 -12.85
CA ALA A 358 -11.45 42.60 -13.76
C ALA A 358 -11.03 43.71 -14.73
N PRO A 359 -11.36 43.62 -16.03
CA PRO A 359 -11.02 44.66 -17.00
C PRO A 359 -11.91 45.89 -16.78
N ASN A 360 -11.32 47.08 -16.91
CA ASN A 360 -12.05 48.32 -17.21
C ASN A 360 -12.34 48.40 -18.71
#